data_AF-A0A2Z2N7Q3-F1
#
_entry.id   AF-A0A2Z2N7Q3-F1
#
_cell.length_a   1.000
_cell.length_b   1.000
_cell.length_c   1.000
_cell.angle_alpha   90.00
_cell.angle_beta   90.00
_cell.angle_gamma   90.00
#
_symmetry.space_group_name_H-M   'P 1'
#
loop_
_entity.id
_entity.type
_entity.pdbx_description
1 polymer ?
#
loop_
_entity_poly.entity_id
_entity_poly.type
_entity_poly.pdbx_seq_one_letter_code
_entity_poly.pdbx_strand_id
1 'polypeptide(L)'
;MRLDVEMFARVIAVLKNAEKVKKTCYGRYDNIKKGRFYCTCHYNEICQIRFTELFRHKSNAVMMKFRYNIAELIRYNVIVTRFDEKNPAGKPRQFYALHPTWKENLVTLIEDKSKEFERRLFKLLEEEKKTGRVKEHEKSSRKKRAVDVGLLEFIEFEKRALEEAKEFIKQ
;
A
#
# COMPACT_ATOMS: atom_id res chain seq x y z
N MET A 1 1.63 8.08 6.40
CA MET A 1 0.64 7.22 5.70
C MET A 1 0.65 5.82 6.30
N ARG A 2 -0.49 5.16 6.45
CA ARG A 2 -0.64 3.84 7.11
C ARG A 2 -0.08 2.70 6.24
N LEU A 3 0.58 1.74 6.88
CA LEU A 3 1.00 0.49 6.24
C LEU A 3 -0.22 -0.36 5.89
N ASP A 4 -0.43 -0.65 4.61
CA ASP A 4 -1.56 -1.45 4.12
C ASP A 4 -1.14 -2.92 4.01
N VAL A 5 -1.05 -3.59 5.16
CA VAL A 5 -0.62 -5.01 5.27
C VAL A 5 -1.46 -5.90 4.35
N GLU A 6 -2.77 -5.65 4.29
CA GLU A 6 -3.69 -6.43 3.47
C GLU A 6 -3.36 -6.31 1.98
N MET A 7 -3.11 -5.08 1.50
CA MET A 7 -2.69 -4.86 0.11
C MET A 7 -1.34 -5.52 -0.18
N PHE A 8 -0.37 -5.40 0.73
CA PHE A 8 0.95 -6.02 0.55
C PHE A 8 0.84 -7.54 0.46
N ALA A 9 0.10 -8.16 1.38
CA ALA A 9 -0.15 -9.60 1.39
C ALA A 9 -0.81 -10.06 0.08
N ARG A 10 -1.80 -9.30 -0.41
CA ARG A 10 -2.47 -9.58 -1.68
C ARG A 10 -1.53 -9.52 -2.88
N VAL A 11 -0.69 -8.47 -2.97
CA VAL A 11 0.29 -8.33 -4.06
C VAL A 11 1.27 -9.50 -4.04
N ILE A 12 1.84 -9.81 -2.87
CA ILE A 12 2.79 -10.92 -2.71
C ILE A 12 2.13 -12.26 -3.06
N ALA A 13 0.90 -12.50 -2.60
CA ALA A 13 0.18 -13.74 -2.88
C ALA A 13 -0.05 -13.94 -4.39
N VAL A 14 -0.40 -12.86 -5.11
CA VAL A 14 -0.54 -12.87 -6.58
C VAL A 14 0.78 -13.22 -7.25
N LEU A 15 1.88 -12.57 -6.87
CA LEU A 15 3.18 -12.80 -7.49
C LEU A 15 3.77 -14.18 -7.17
N LYS A 16 3.63 -14.66 -5.92
CA LYS A 16 4.03 -16.03 -5.54
C LYS A 16 3.31 -17.09 -6.36
N ASN A 17 2.11 -16.78 -6.85
CA ASN A 17 1.27 -17.68 -7.63
C ASN A 17 1.08 -17.18 -9.07
N ALA A 18 2.03 -16.42 -9.60
CA ALA A 18 1.91 -15.76 -10.90
C ALA A 18 1.51 -16.74 -12.02
N GLU A 19 2.10 -17.92 -12.09
CA GLU A 19 1.76 -18.92 -13.11
C GLU A 19 0.30 -19.39 -13.01
N LYS A 20 -0.22 -19.62 -11.80
CA LYS A 20 -1.63 -19.98 -11.60
C LYS A 20 -2.55 -18.83 -11.98
N VAL A 21 -2.17 -17.60 -11.64
CA VAL A 21 -2.92 -16.40 -11.99
C VAL A 21 -2.96 -16.20 -13.51
N LYS A 22 -1.84 -16.42 -14.20
CA LYS A 22 -1.74 -16.30 -15.66
C LYS A 22 -2.60 -17.30 -16.42
N LYS A 23 -2.87 -18.50 -15.89
CA LYS A 23 -3.80 -19.47 -16.51
C LYS A 23 -5.21 -18.92 -16.72
N THR A 24 -5.61 -17.94 -15.92
CA THR A 24 -6.91 -17.26 -16.04
C THR A 24 -6.85 -16.01 -16.95
N CYS A 25 -5.68 -15.70 -17.49
CA CYS A 25 -5.45 -14.59 -18.41
C CYS A 25 -5.59 -15.10 -19.85
N TYR A 26 -6.68 -14.74 -20.53
CA TYR A 26 -6.92 -15.13 -21.92
C TYR A 26 -6.27 -14.19 -22.94
N GLY A 27 -5.14 -13.57 -22.59
CA GLY A 27 -4.49 -12.58 -23.47
C GLY A 27 -5.47 -11.50 -23.90
N ARG A 28 -6.27 -10.95 -22.98
CA ARG A 28 -7.38 -10.00 -23.26
C ARG A 28 -7.01 -8.88 -24.24
N TYR A 29 -5.74 -8.50 -24.25
CA TYR A 29 -5.21 -7.41 -25.07
C TYR A 29 -4.66 -7.87 -26.42
N ASP A 30 -4.40 -9.17 -26.57
CA ASP A 30 -3.82 -9.80 -27.74
C ASP A 30 -4.87 -9.92 -28.85
N ASN A 31 -4.40 -9.88 -30.08
CA ASN A 31 -5.21 -10.10 -31.26
C ASN A 31 -4.46 -11.05 -32.19
N ILE A 32 -4.79 -12.34 -32.04
CA ILE A 32 -4.20 -13.44 -32.80
C ILE A 32 -4.40 -13.23 -34.30
N LYS A 33 -5.59 -12.79 -34.72
CA LYS A 33 -5.91 -12.55 -36.15
C LYS A 33 -5.02 -11.48 -36.80
N LYS A 34 -4.49 -10.54 -36.01
CA LYS A 34 -3.60 -9.47 -36.47
C LYS A 34 -2.14 -9.69 -36.07
N GLY A 35 -1.79 -10.85 -35.50
CA GLY A 35 -0.44 -11.16 -35.01
C GLY A 35 0.05 -10.23 -33.89
N ARG A 36 -0.87 -9.60 -33.12
CA ARG A 36 -0.51 -8.64 -32.07
C ARG A 36 -0.56 -9.31 -30.70
N PHE A 37 0.56 -9.36 -30.00
CA PHE A 37 0.68 -9.94 -28.67
C PHE A 37 1.28 -8.90 -27.72
N TYR A 38 0.54 -8.55 -26.68
CA TYR A 38 0.91 -7.55 -25.68
C TYR A 38 1.00 -8.16 -24.27
N CYS A 39 0.41 -9.34 -24.05
CA CYS A 39 0.55 -10.09 -22.80
C CYS A 39 1.91 -10.83 -22.78
N THR A 40 2.99 -10.08 -22.53
CA THR A 40 4.38 -10.59 -22.58
C THR A 40 4.95 -10.86 -21.18
N CYS A 41 4.13 -11.35 -20.24
CA CYS A 41 4.59 -11.67 -18.88
C CYS A 41 5.54 -12.87 -18.91
N HIS A 42 6.74 -12.75 -18.33
CA HIS A 42 7.67 -13.87 -18.16
C HIS A 42 7.26 -14.78 -16.99
N TYR A 43 8.09 -15.80 -16.73
CA TYR A 43 7.95 -16.65 -15.54
C TYR A 43 7.99 -15.80 -14.26
N ASN A 44 7.06 -16.06 -13.33
CA ASN A 44 6.88 -15.31 -12.09
C ASN A 44 6.55 -13.81 -12.24
N GLU A 45 6.20 -13.36 -13.44
CA GLU A 45 5.78 -11.98 -13.68
C GLU A 45 4.26 -11.86 -13.85
N ILE A 46 3.72 -10.73 -13.40
CA ILE A 46 2.34 -10.28 -13.63
C ILE A 46 2.36 -8.83 -14.11
N CYS A 47 1.60 -8.53 -15.17
CA CYS A 47 1.50 -7.17 -15.67
C CYS A 47 0.58 -6.27 -14.83
N GLN A 48 0.81 -4.96 -14.88
CA GLN A 48 0.01 -3.93 -14.19
C GLN A 48 -1.48 -4.08 -14.42
N ILE A 49 -1.86 -4.32 -15.67
CA ILE A 49 -3.27 -4.41 -16.02
C ILE A 49 -3.92 -5.59 -15.29
N ARG A 50 -3.23 -6.74 -15.23
CA ARG A 50 -3.76 -7.90 -14.53
C ARG A 50 -3.95 -7.65 -13.04
N PHE A 51 -3.03 -6.93 -12.41
CA PHE A 51 -3.22 -6.49 -11.03
C PHE A 51 -4.47 -5.62 -10.85
N THR A 52 -4.67 -4.65 -11.73
CA THR A 52 -5.84 -3.77 -11.64
C THR A 52 -7.18 -4.52 -11.80
N GLU A 53 -7.19 -5.57 -12.64
CA GLU A 53 -8.35 -6.45 -12.80
C GLU A 53 -8.62 -7.29 -11.54
N LEU A 54 -7.58 -7.92 -10.99
CA LEU A 54 -7.69 -8.80 -9.81
C LEU A 54 -8.17 -8.03 -8.58
N PHE A 55 -7.68 -6.81 -8.41
CA PHE A 55 -8.07 -5.97 -7.28
C PHE A 55 -9.33 -5.15 -7.52
N ARG A 56 -10.00 -5.35 -8.67
CA ARG A 56 -11.30 -4.76 -9.01
C ARG A 56 -11.39 -3.29 -8.61
N HIS A 57 -10.38 -2.50 -8.96
CA HIS A 57 -10.33 -1.10 -8.56
C HIS A 57 -11.44 -0.32 -9.24
N LYS A 58 -12.55 -0.09 -8.53
CA LYS A 58 -13.75 0.58 -9.04
C LYS A 58 -13.65 2.11 -8.99
N SER A 59 -12.67 2.68 -8.27
CA SER A 59 -12.52 4.14 -8.12
C SER A 59 -11.06 4.61 -8.28
N ASN A 60 -10.90 5.86 -8.72
CA ASN A 60 -9.60 6.52 -8.87
C ASN A 60 -8.80 6.58 -7.56
N ALA A 61 -9.48 6.73 -6.42
CA ALA A 61 -8.84 6.73 -5.10
C ALA A 61 -8.17 5.38 -4.78
N VAL A 62 -8.83 4.27 -5.11
CA VAL A 62 -8.28 2.93 -4.89
C VAL A 62 -7.10 2.67 -5.82
N MET A 63 -7.16 3.15 -7.07
CA MET A 63 -6.04 3.10 -8.01
C MET A 63 -4.82 3.88 -7.53
N MET A 64 -5.03 5.07 -6.94
CA MET A 64 -3.96 5.87 -6.36
C MET A 64 -3.34 5.17 -5.15
N LYS A 65 -4.16 4.60 -4.26
CA LYS A 65 -3.69 3.81 -3.11
C LYS A 65 -2.86 2.61 -3.56
N PHE A 66 -3.31 1.90 -4.59
CA PHE A 66 -2.57 0.79 -5.18
C PHE A 66 -1.21 1.22 -5.73
N ARG A 67 -1.16 2.29 -6.53
CA ARG A 67 0.10 2.83 -7.07
C ARG A 67 1.08 3.18 -5.97
N TYR A 68 0.61 3.79 -4.90
CA TYR A 68 1.47 4.16 -3.78
C TYR A 68 2.01 2.93 -3.04
N ASN A 69 1.16 1.97 -2.74
CA ASN A 69 1.56 0.72 -2.09
C ASN A 69 2.56 -0.07 -2.94
N ILE A 70 2.34 -0.16 -4.26
CA ILE A 70 3.28 -0.77 -5.20
C ILE A 70 4.60 -0.01 -5.23
N ALA A 71 4.58 1.33 -5.26
CA ALA A 71 5.80 2.13 -5.23
C ALA A 71 6.63 1.89 -3.96
N GLU A 72 5.99 1.72 -2.80
CA GLU A 72 6.69 1.35 -1.57
C GLU A 72 7.32 -0.04 -1.65
N LEU A 73 6.59 -1.04 -2.16
CA LEU A 73 7.14 -2.38 -2.36
C LEU A 73 8.32 -2.39 -3.34
N ILE A 74 8.29 -1.55 -4.39
CA ILE A 74 9.42 -1.37 -5.31
C ILE A 74 10.60 -0.71 -4.60
N ARG A 75 10.35 0.36 -3.85
CA ARG A 75 11.38 1.14 -3.14
C ARG A 75 12.21 0.27 -2.18
N TYR A 76 11.57 -0.71 -1.55
CA TYR A 76 12.25 -1.67 -0.67
C TYR A 76 12.73 -2.93 -1.39
N ASN A 77 12.64 -3.00 -2.72
CA ASN A 77 12.96 -4.20 -3.49
C ASN A 77 12.17 -5.44 -3.04
N VAL A 78 10.96 -5.30 -2.49
CA VAL A 78 10.08 -6.45 -2.26
C VAL A 78 9.60 -6.99 -3.62
N ILE A 79 9.33 -6.08 -4.55
CA ILE A 79 8.99 -6.39 -5.94
C ILE A 79 9.96 -5.67 -6.88
N VAL A 80 10.25 -6.32 -8.01
CA VAL A 80 11.00 -5.72 -9.11
C VAL A 80 10.08 -5.42 -10.28
N THR A 81 10.45 -4.43 -11.08
CA THR A 81 9.69 -4.02 -12.26
C THR A 81 10.50 -4.19 -13.53
N ARG A 82 9.82 -4.68 -14.56
CA ARG A 82 10.28 -4.61 -15.95
C ARG A 82 9.34 -3.73 -16.73
N PHE A 83 9.90 -2.88 -17.58
CA PHE A 83 9.16 -2.04 -18.49
C PHE A 83 9.35 -2.50 -19.93
N ASP A 84 8.26 -2.61 -20.69
CA ASP A 84 8.27 -2.93 -22.10
C ASP A 84 7.86 -1.69 -22.91
N GLU A 85 8.85 -1.07 -23.54
CA GLU A 85 8.66 0.14 -24.35
C GLU A 85 7.96 -0.13 -25.68
N LYS A 86 7.99 -1.38 -26.17
CA LYS A 86 7.37 -1.77 -27.44
C LYS A 86 5.85 -1.78 -27.35
N ASN A 87 5.31 -1.94 -26.14
CA ASN A 87 3.87 -1.96 -25.93
C ASN A 87 3.29 -0.54 -25.95
N PRO A 88 2.25 -0.26 -26.78
CA PRO A 88 1.68 1.07 -26.91
C PRO A 88 0.88 1.47 -25.66
N ALA A 89 0.49 2.74 -25.58
CA ALA A 89 -0.37 3.23 -24.51
C ALA A 89 -1.69 2.42 -24.42
N GLY A 90 -2.14 2.15 -23.19
CA GLY A 90 -3.32 1.32 -22.94
C GLY A 90 -3.08 -0.20 -23.05
N LYS A 91 -1.86 -0.64 -23.36
CA LYS A 91 -1.43 -2.04 -23.29
C LYS A 91 -0.53 -2.28 -22.07
N PRO A 92 -0.34 -3.54 -21.64
CA PRO A 92 0.53 -3.82 -20.50
C PRO A 92 1.97 -3.37 -20.77
N ARG A 93 2.47 -2.36 -20.05
CA ARG A 93 3.87 -1.90 -20.19
C ARG A 93 4.72 -2.17 -18.96
N GLN A 94 4.10 -2.26 -17.78
CA GLN A 94 4.78 -2.57 -16.54
C GLN A 94 4.47 -4.01 -16.12
N PHE A 95 5.52 -4.73 -15.75
CA PHE A 95 5.49 -6.11 -15.31
C PHE A 95 6.18 -6.18 -13.95
N TYR A 96 5.60 -6.93 -13.03
CA TYR A 96 6.07 -7.03 -11.65
C TYR A 96 6.42 -8.48 -11.35
N ALA A 97 7.51 -8.70 -10.63
CA ALA A 97 7.88 -9.98 -10.04
C ALA A 97 8.32 -9.78 -8.59
N LEU A 98 8.34 -10.86 -7.81
CA LEU A 98 8.98 -10.82 -6.50
C LEU A 98 10.50 -10.79 -6.68
N HIS A 99 11.16 -9.95 -5.89
CA HIS A 99 12.61 -10.04 -5.75
C HIS A 99 13.00 -11.37 -5.08
N PRO A 100 14.16 -11.98 -5.38
CA PRO A 100 14.58 -13.22 -4.74
C PRO A 100 14.60 -13.17 -3.21
N THR A 101 15.00 -12.03 -2.64
CA THR A 101 15.06 -11.75 -1.19
C THR A 101 13.87 -10.93 -0.67
N TRP A 102 12.69 -11.07 -1.29
CA TRP A 102 11.54 -10.22 -0.99
C TRP A 102 11.07 -10.30 0.48
N LYS A 103 11.32 -11.42 1.17
CA LYS A 103 10.91 -11.61 2.57
C LYS A 103 11.71 -10.71 3.50
N GLU A 104 13.03 -10.73 3.35
CA GLU A 104 13.96 -9.92 4.11
C GLU A 104 13.67 -8.44 3.85
N ASN A 105 13.48 -8.09 2.58
CA ASN A 105 13.11 -6.75 2.15
C ASN A 105 11.77 -6.27 2.74
N LEU A 106 10.78 -7.17 2.89
CA LEU A 106 9.50 -6.85 3.50
C LEU A 106 9.63 -6.63 5.01
N VAL A 107 10.46 -7.41 5.69
CA VAL A 107 10.76 -7.21 7.12
C VAL A 107 11.36 -5.82 7.32
N THR A 108 12.38 -5.46 6.53
CA THR A 108 12.99 -4.12 6.58
C THR A 108 11.97 -3.01 6.35
N LEU A 109 11.05 -3.18 5.38
CA LEU A 109 9.97 -2.23 5.14
C LEU A 109 9.08 -2.04 6.38
N ILE A 110 8.70 -3.14 7.04
CA ILE A 110 7.82 -3.10 8.22
C ILE A 110 8.54 -2.43 9.40
N GLU A 111 9.79 -2.77 9.63
CA GLU A 111 10.61 -2.19 10.70
C GLU A 111 10.79 -0.68 10.54
N ASP A 112 11.12 -0.21 9.33
CA ASP A 112 11.27 1.22 9.06
C ASP A 112 9.96 1.97 9.29
N LYS A 113 8.83 1.38 8.88
CA LYS A 113 7.51 1.99 9.06
C LYS A 113 7.07 2.02 10.52
N SER A 114 7.45 1.00 11.29
CA SER A 114 7.27 0.97 12.74
C SER A 114 8.05 2.09 13.42
N LYS A 115 9.34 2.25 13.11
CA LYS A 115 10.19 3.35 13.63
C LYS A 115 9.66 4.73 13.23
N GLU A 116 9.18 4.88 12.00
CA GLU A 116 8.57 6.14 11.54
C GLU A 116 7.30 6.46 12.33
N PHE A 117 6.47 5.46 12.62
CA PHE A 117 5.26 5.62 13.42
C PHE A 117 5.59 5.98 14.87
N GLU A 118 6.54 5.28 15.49
CA GLU A 118 7.03 5.55 16.84
C GLU A 118 7.50 7.00 16.99
N ARG A 119 8.35 7.49 16.07
CA ARG A 119 8.83 8.89 16.08
C ARG A 119 7.69 9.89 15.96
N ARG A 120 6.68 9.61 15.12
CA ARG A 120 5.52 10.48 14.96
C ARG A 120 4.68 10.51 16.25
N LEU A 121 4.48 9.36 16.88
CA LEU A 121 3.74 9.26 18.15
C LEU A 121 4.43 10.03 19.28
N PHE A 122 5.75 9.89 19.44
CA PHE A 122 6.50 10.63 20.44
C PHE A 122 6.47 12.14 20.22
N LYS A 123 6.58 12.59 18.95
CA LYS A 123 6.46 14.01 18.63
C LYS A 123 5.09 14.58 19.02
N LEU A 124 4.01 13.85 18.73
CA LEU A 124 2.65 14.24 19.14
C LEU A 124 2.52 14.31 20.66
N LEU A 125 3.08 13.34 21.40
CA LEU A 125 3.11 13.36 22.87
C LEU A 125 3.88 14.55 23.45
N GLU A 126 5.01 14.93 22.84
CA GLU A 126 5.77 16.12 23.24
C GLU A 126 5.01 17.42 22.96
N GLU A 127 4.33 17.50 21.81
CA GLU A 127 3.47 18.62 21.44
C GLU A 127 2.26 18.73 22.37
N GLU A 128 1.64 17.60 22.78
CA GLU A 128 0.59 17.56 23.81
C GLU A 128 1.10 18.04 25.18
N LYS A 129 2.30 17.61 25.60
CA LYS A 129 2.91 18.10 26.86
C LYS A 129 3.16 19.61 26.81
N LYS A 130 3.57 20.15 25.67
CA LYS A 130 3.75 21.61 25.46
C LYS A 130 2.42 22.35 25.41
N THR A 131 1.36 21.73 24.89
CA THR A 131 0.01 22.31 24.79
C THR A 131 -0.91 21.97 25.96
N GLY A 132 -0.44 21.27 26.99
CA GLY A 132 -1.09 21.10 28.29
C GLY A 132 -1.42 22.41 29.04
N ARG A 133 -1.13 23.57 28.42
CA ARG A 133 -1.64 24.90 28.80
C ARG A 133 -2.95 25.31 28.09
N VAL A 134 -3.56 24.50 27.21
CA VAL A 134 -4.72 24.93 26.41
C VAL A 134 -5.87 23.91 26.49
N LYS A 135 -6.53 23.84 27.65
CA LYS A 135 -7.86 23.22 27.80
C LYS A 135 -8.99 24.02 27.12
N GLU A 136 -8.68 25.10 26.40
CA GLU A 136 -9.69 26.00 25.81
C GLU A 136 -10.07 25.68 24.36
N HIS A 137 -9.27 24.91 23.61
CA HIS A 137 -9.54 24.67 22.18
C HIS A 137 -10.49 23.50 21.87
N GLU A 138 -10.71 22.56 22.79
CA GLU A 138 -11.54 21.37 22.55
C GLU A 138 -13.04 21.66 22.37
N LYS A 139 -13.56 22.79 22.87
CA LYS A 139 -14.97 23.16 22.69
C LYS A 139 -15.27 23.73 21.29
N SER A 140 -14.26 24.25 20.59
CA SER A 140 -14.44 24.92 19.28
C SER A 140 -14.46 23.93 18.11
N SER A 141 -13.67 22.85 18.17
CA SER A 141 -13.48 21.94 17.03
C SER A 141 -14.53 20.83 16.88
N ARG A 142 -15.32 20.54 17.93
CA ARG A 142 -16.40 19.52 17.88
C ARG A 142 -17.52 19.87 16.89
N LYS A 143 -17.68 21.14 16.51
CA LYS A 143 -18.70 21.58 15.53
C LYS A 143 -18.29 21.45 14.06
N LYS A 144 -17.03 21.14 13.72
CA LYS A 144 -16.53 21.27 12.33
C LYS A 144 -16.03 20.00 11.63
N ARG A 145 -16.03 18.82 12.26
CA ARG A 145 -15.58 17.59 11.59
C ARG A 145 -16.61 16.47 11.67
N ALA A 146 -17.69 16.65 10.91
CA ALA A 146 -18.20 15.52 10.14
C ALA A 146 -17.27 15.41 8.93
N VAL A 147 -16.58 14.28 8.75
CA VAL A 147 -16.05 13.73 7.48
C VAL A 147 -14.94 12.71 7.79
N ASP A 148 -15.13 11.53 7.20
CA ASP A 148 -14.24 10.38 7.07
C ASP A 148 -14.15 9.39 8.26
N VAL A 149 -14.91 8.28 8.14
CA VAL A 149 -15.00 7.19 9.13
C VAL A 149 -13.61 6.59 9.41
N GLY A 150 -12.75 6.49 8.39
CA GLY A 150 -11.39 5.95 8.57
C GLY A 150 -10.46 6.88 9.37
N LEU A 151 -10.75 8.19 9.40
CA LEU A 151 -9.99 9.15 10.20
C LEU A 151 -10.45 9.12 11.67
N LEU A 152 -11.74 8.88 11.92
CA LEU A 152 -12.29 8.69 13.27
C LEU A 152 -11.76 7.40 13.91
N GLU A 153 -11.77 6.29 13.17
CA GLU A 153 -11.15 5.03 13.63
C GLU A 153 -9.67 5.18 13.94
N PHE A 154 -8.95 5.99 13.15
CA PHE A 154 -7.54 6.28 13.38
C PHE A 154 -7.32 7.13 14.64
N ILE A 155 -8.12 8.18 14.84
CA ILE A 155 -8.07 9.00 16.06
C ILE A 155 -8.41 8.15 17.29
N GLU A 156 -9.38 7.23 17.20
CA GLU A 156 -9.70 6.31 18.30
C GLU A 156 -8.61 5.27 18.55
N PHE A 157 -7.96 4.77 17.49
CA PHE A 157 -6.83 3.86 17.62
C PHE A 157 -5.61 4.55 18.23
N GLU A 158 -5.26 5.75 17.76
CA GLU A 158 -4.19 6.56 18.34
C GLU A 158 -4.48 6.90 19.79
N LYS A 159 -5.72 7.26 20.14
CA LYS A 159 -6.12 7.49 21.54
C LYS A 159 -5.95 6.26 22.42
N ARG A 160 -6.36 5.07 21.95
CA ARG A 160 -6.17 3.81 22.69
C ARG A 160 -4.70 3.48 22.90
N ALA A 161 -3.89 3.54 21.84
CA ALA A 161 -2.45 3.31 21.94
C ALA A 161 -1.76 4.33 22.87
N LEU A 162 -2.23 5.58 22.88
CA LEU A 162 -1.75 6.63 23.76
C LEU A 162 -2.12 6.39 25.24
N GLU A 163 -3.31 5.86 25.52
CA GLU A 163 -3.72 5.48 26.88
C GLU A 163 -2.93 4.28 27.38
N GLU A 164 -2.78 3.23 26.56
CA GLU A 164 -1.97 2.05 26.89
C GLU A 164 -0.51 2.44 27.17
N ALA A 165 0.08 3.32 26.36
CA ALA A 165 1.43 3.82 26.59
C ALA A 165 1.56 4.67 27.87
N LYS A 166 0.52 5.41 28.25
CA LYS A 166 0.49 6.18 29.51
C LYS A 166 0.42 5.28 30.74
N GLU A 167 -0.23 4.13 30.65
CA GLU A 167 -0.26 3.14 31.73
C GLU A 167 1.10 2.48 31.93
N PHE A 168 1.81 2.18 30.83
CA PHE A 168 3.17 1.60 30.87
C PHE A 168 4.23 2.52 31.50
N ILE A 169 4.09 3.84 31.38
CA ILE A 169 5.05 4.82 31.95
C ILE A 169 4.78 5.12 33.43
N LYS A 170 3.62 4.71 33.96
CA LYS A 170 3.25 4.93 35.38
C LYS A 170 3.66 3.77 36.31
N GLN A 171 4.14 2.65 35.76
CA GLN A 171 4.77 1.54 36.50
C GLN A 171 6.27 1.77 36.61
#